data_AF-A0A1B6J2L2-F1
#
_entry.id   AF-A0A1B6J2L2-F1
#
_cell.length_a   1.000
_cell.length_b   1.000
_cell.length_c   1.000
_cell.angle_alpha   90.00
_cell.angle_beta   90.00
_cell.angle_gamma   90.00
#
_symmetry.space_group_name_H-M   'P 1'
#
loop_
_entity.id
_entity.type
_entity.pdbx_description
1 polymer ?
#
loop_
_entity_poly.entity_id
_entity_poly.type
_entity_poly.pdbx_seq_one_letter_code
_entity_poly.pdbx_strand_id
1 'polypeptide(L)'
;GQVVGAVLSSFSLTFSSVMACRRLHLSMLTRVIRAPMSFFDTTPTGRLVNRFSKDMDVIDNILPMTAYNAMIGFITVLGTLLVITKSTPIFLAVIVPIALIYYFVQKIYVTTSRQLRRIEAVSRSPIYSHFSE
;
A
#
# COMPACT_ATOMS: atom_id res chain seq x y z
N GLY A 1 26.17 15.94 -4.27
CA GLY A 1 25.90 14.52 -3.97
C GLY A 1 24.43 14.28 -3.67
N GLN A 2 23.93 14.78 -2.54
CA GLN A 2 22.57 14.50 -2.04
C GLN A 2 21.43 14.85 -3.01
N VAL A 3 21.49 16.02 -3.65
CA VAL A 3 20.47 16.45 -4.63
C VAL A 3 20.39 15.53 -5.85
N VAL A 4 21.55 15.12 -6.38
CA VAL A 4 21.63 14.21 -7.54
C VAL A 4 21.06 12.83 -7.17
N GLY A 5 21.40 12.31 -5.99
CA GLY A 5 20.85 11.05 -5.48
C GLY A 5 19.32 11.12 -5.30
N ALA A 6 18.81 12.22 -4.76
CA ALA A 6 17.37 12.44 -4.61
C ALA A 6 16.66 12.43 -5.98
N VAL A 7 17.16 13.20 -6.94
CA VAL A 7 16.58 13.27 -8.30
C VAL A 7 16.61 11.90 -9.00
N LEU A 8 17.72 11.17 -8.92
CA LEU A 8 17.83 9.81 -9.49
C LEU A 8 16.85 8.84 -8.84
N SER A 9 16.69 8.90 -7.51
CA SER A 9 15.76 8.04 -6.79
C SER A 9 14.30 8.34 -7.14
N SER A 10 13.93 9.61 -7.25
CA SER A 10 12.58 10.04 -7.66
C SER A 10 12.29 9.62 -9.09
N PHE A 11 13.24 9.81 -10.00
CA PHE A 11 13.08 9.38 -11.40
C PHE A 11 12.92 7.87 -11.52
N SER A 12 13.76 7.11 -10.81
CA SER A 12 13.70 5.64 -10.80
C SER A 12 12.38 5.13 -10.23
N LEU A 13 11.86 5.77 -9.18
CA LEU A 13 10.59 5.41 -8.56
C LEU A 13 9.42 5.65 -9.51
N THR A 14 9.33 6.84 -10.09
CA THR A 14 8.26 7.18 -11.04
C THR A 14 8.31 6.27 -12.26
N PHE A 15 9.49 6.03 -12.82
CA PHE A 15 9.65 5.13 -13.96
C PHE A 15 9.21 3.69 -13.65
N SER A 16 9.62 3.17 -12.48
CA SER A 16 9.25 1.82 -12.03
C SER A 16 7.75 1.70 -11.78
N SER A 17 7.14 2.73 -11.17
CA SER A 17 5.70 2.80 -10.93
C SER A 17 4.91 2.75 -12.23
N VAL A 18 5.24 3.63 -13.18
CA VAL A 18 4.56 3.70 -14.48
C VAL A 18 4.68 2.38 -15.25
N MET A 19 5.86 1.75 -15.21
CA MET A 19 6.06 0.44 -15.83
C MET A 19 5.20 -0.65 -15.16
N ALA A 20 5.13 -0.65 -13.82
CA ALA A 20 4.33 -1.62 -13.07
C ALA A 20 2.83 -1.45 -13.33
N CYS A 21 2.31 -0.21 -13.27
CA CYS A 21 0.92 0.07 -13.61
C CYS A 21 0.59 -0.36 -15.04
N ARG A 22 1.40 0.04 -16.02
CA ARG A 22 1.16 -0.33 -17.42
C ARG A 22 1.05 -1.84 -17.60
N ARG A 23 1.90 -2.62 -16.93
CA ARG A 23 1.82 -4.09 -16.94
C ARG A 23 0.54 -4.62 -16.29
N LEU A 24 0.14 -4.05 -15.15
CA LEU A 24 -1.09 -4.43 -14.46
C LEU A 24 -2.35 -4.10 -15.28
N HIS A 25 -2.42 -2.88 -15.83
CA HIS A 25 -3.52 -2.44 -16.69
C HIS A 25 -3.64 -3.33 -17.94
N LEU A 26 -2.54 -3.58 -18.65
CA LEU A 26 -2.56 -4.46 -19.83
C LEU A 26 -2.93 -5.90 -19.48
N SER A 27 -2.44 -6.43 -18.36
CA SER A 27 -2.81 -7.77 -17.90
C SER A 27 -4.30 -7.87 -17.58
N MET A 28 -4.84 -6.87 -16.88
CA MET A 28 -6.26 -6.81 -16.54
C MET A 28 -7.12 -6.69 -17.80
N LEU A 29 -6.77 -5.78 -18.71
CA LEU A 29 -7.48 -5.61 -19.98
C LEU A 29 -7.49 -6.89 -20.80
N THR A 30 -6.34 -7.55 -20.94
CA THR A 30 -6.21 -8.80 -21.72
C THR A 30 -7.04 -9.93 -21.13
N ARG A 31 -7.19 -10.00 -19.80
CA ARG A 31 -8.03 -10.99 -19.14
C ARG A 31 -9.51 -10.70 -19.30
N VAL A 32 -9.90 -9.42 -19.23
CA VAL A 32 -11.30 -9.02 -19.39
C VAL A 32 -11.80 -9.26 -20.81
N ILE A 33 -11.03 -8.89 -21.85
CA ILE A 33 -11.45 -9.11 -23.24
C ILE A 33 -11.56 -10.60 -23.62
N ARG A 34 -10.87 -11.48 -22.88
CA ARG A 34 -10.92 -12.94 -23.07
C ARG A 34 -11.92 -13.63 -22.12
N ALA A 35 -12.63 -12.87 -21.30
CA ALA A 35 -13.59 -13.44 -20.37
C ALA A 35 -14.85 -13.93 -21.11
N PRO A 36 -15.47 -15.04 -20.67
CA PRO A 36 -16.72 -15.52 -21.26
C PRO A 36 -17.87 -14.55 -21.00
N MET A 37 -18.93 -14.59 -21.82
CA MET A 37 -20.09 -13.71 -21.65
C MET A 37 -20.74 -13.82 -20.26
N SER A 38 -20.72 -15.02 -19.67
CA SER A 38 -21.21 -15.25 -18.30
C SER A 38 -20.52 -14.40 -17.24
N PHE A 39 -19.28 -13.95 -17.47
CA PHE A 39 -18.60 -13.01 -16.58
C PHE A 39 -19.24 -11.62 -16.64
N PHE A 40 -19.65 -11.17 -17.83
CA PHE A 40 -20.28 -9.86 -18.03
C PHE A 40 -21.75 -9.86 -17.57
N ASP A 41 -22.43 -11.00 -17.64
CA ASP A 41 -23.80 -11.14 -17.14
C ASP A 41 -23.87 -11.16 -15.60
N THR A 42 -22.84 -11.72 -14.94
CA THR A 42 -22.77 -11.80 -13.47
C THR A 42 -22.12 -10.58 -12.82
N THR A 43 -21.25 -9.88 -13.55
CA THR A 43 -20.49 -8.74 -13.00
C THR A 43 -21.05 -7.43 -13.53
N PRO A 44 -21.63 -6.56 -12.67
CA PRO A 44 -22.18 -5.29 -13.14
C PRO A 44 -21.08 -4.43 -13.77
N THR A 45 -21.35 -3.85 -14.93
CA THR A 45 -20.42 -3.01 -15.69
C THR A 45 -19.82 -1.88 -14.85
N GLY A 46 -20.60 -1.30 -13.94
CA GLY A 46 -20.14 -0.28 -12.99
C GLY A 46 -18.99 -0.75 -12.07
N ARG A 47 -18.97 -2.03 -11.66
CA ARG A 47 -17.86 -2.59 -10.88
C ARG A 47 -16.59 -2.70 -11.71
N LEU A 48 -16.72 -3.07 -13.00
CA LEU A 48 -15.59 -3.15 -13.92
C LEU A 48 -14.97 -1.77 -14.13
N VAL A 49 -15.80 -0.74 -14.38
CA VAL A 49 -15.36 0.66 -14.51
C VAL A 49 -14.68 1.14 -13.22
N ASN A 50 -15.24 0.82 -12.05
CA ASN A 50 -14.63 1.22 -10.78
C ASN A 50 -13.23 0.62 -10.58
N ARG A 51 -12.98 -0.61 -11.05
CA ARG A 51 -11.65 -1.23 -11.00
C ARG A 51 -10.66 -0.60 -11.99
N PHE A 52 -11.08 -0.31 -13.22
CA PHE A 52 -10.23 0.37 -14.20
C PHE A 52 -9.97 1.84 -13.89
N SER A 53 -10.85 2.50 -13.13
CA SER A 53 -10.72 3.89 -12.73
C SER A 53 -10.13 4.02 -11.32
N LYS A 54 -10.91 3.74 -10.27
CA LYS A 54 -10.50 4.00 -8.88
C LYS A 54 -9.37 3.08 -8.42
N ASP A 55 -9.46 1.78 -8.69
CA ASP A 55 -8.40 0.87 -8.22
C ASP A 55 -7.09 1.12 -8.98
N MET A 56 -7.16 1.49 -10.26
CA MET A 56 -5.97 1.84 -11.04
C MET A 56 -5.33 3.15 -10.55
N ASP A 57 -6.13 4.17 -10.23
CA ASP A 57 -5.64 5.43 -9.65
C ASP A 57 -4.90 5.20 -8.31
N VAL A 58 -5.40 4.29 -7.47
CA VAL A 58 -4.71 3.88 -6.24
C VAL A 58 -3.35 3.24 -6.54
N ILE A 59 -3.27 2.40 -7.57
CA ILE A 59 -2.02 1.74 -7.99
C ILE A 59 -1.02 2.75 -8.55
N ASP A 60 -1.50 3.76 -9.28
CA ASP A 60 -0.68 4.78 -9.93
C ASP A 60 -0.12 5.82 -8.96
N ASN A 61 -0.96 6.33 -8.06
CA ASN A 61 -0.62 7.50 -7.27
C ASN A 61 -0.35 7.18 -5.80
N ILE A 62 -1.11 6.27 -5.20
CA ILE A 62 -1.08 6.04 -3.75
C ILE A 62 -0.09 4.93 -3.38
N LEU A 63 -0.14 3.80 -4.10
CA LEU A 63 0.69 2.63 -3.82
C LEU A 63 2.20 2.92 -3.89
N PRO A 64 2.74 3.64 -4.90
CA PRO A 64 4.17 3.87 -5.00
C PRO A 64 4.68 4.77 -3.88
N MET A 65 3.92 5.82 -3.54
CA MET A 65 4.28 6.76 -2.49
C MET A 65 4.24 6.10 -1.11
N THR A 66 3.20 5.31 -0.83
CA THR A 66 3.10 4.56 0.44
C THR A 66 4.19 3.50 0.58
N ALA A 67 4.51 2.77 -0.50
CA ALA A 67 5.60 1.81 -0.51
C ALA A 67 6.98 2.48 -0.31
N TYR A 68 7.22 3.62 -0.97
CA TYR A 68 8.43 4.41 -0.79
C TYR A 68 8.61 4.88 0.65
N ASN A 69 7.58 5.47 1.24
CA ASN A 69 7.60 5.92 2.63
C ASN A 69 7.83 4.77 3.61
N ALA A 70 7.21 3.62 3.39
CA ALA A 70 7.42 2.43 4.21
C ALA A 70 8.87 1.92 4.11
N MET A 71 9.45 1.91 2.90
CA MET A 71 10.82 1.47 2.65
C MET A 71 11.84 2.44 3.27
N ILE A 72 11.66 3.75 3.10
CA ILE A 72 12.49 4.76 3.76
C ILE A 72 12.40 4.65 5.28
N GLY A 73 11.19 4.54 5.82
CA GLY A 73 10.98 4.40 7.26
C GLY A 73 11.70 3.17 7.81
N PHE A 74 11.57 2.03 7.13
CA PHE A 74 12.24 0.79 7.49
C PHE A 74 13.77 0.92 7.46
N ILE A 75 14.34 1.46 6.37
CA ILE A 75 15.79 1.68 6.25
C ILE A 75 16.29 2.66 7.31
N THR A 76 15.53 3.72 7.60
CA THR A 76 15.89 4.72 8.60
C THR A 76 15.94 4.10 9.99
N VAL A 77 14.92 3.33 10.38
CA VAL A 77 14.90 2.62 11.67
C VAL A 77 16.05 1.60 11.76
N LEU A 78 16.31 0.83 10.70
CA LEU A 78 17.46 -0.08 10.69
C LEU A 78 18.79 0.67 10.82
N GLY A 79 18.96 1.76 10.09
CA GLY A 79 20.18 2.59 10.13
C GLY A 79 20.42 3.17 11.51
N THR A 80 19.39 3.74 12.15
CA THR A 80 19.51 4.29 13.51
C THR A 80 19.84 3.20 14.52
N LEU A 81 19.19 2.03 14.44
CA LEU A 81 19.49 0.89 15.30
C LEU A 81 20.94 0.40 15.15
N LEU A 82 21.46 0.33 13.92
CA LEU A 82 22.85 -0.07 13.66
C LEU A 82 23.85 0.93 14.25
N VAL A 83 23.61 2.24 14.06
CA VAL A 83 24.48 3.29 14.60
C VAL A 83 24.51 3.25 16.13
N ILE A 84 23.35 3.14 16.78
CA ILE A 84 23.26 3.07 18.24
C ILE A 84 23.95 1.81 18.76
N THR A 85 23.72 0.66 18.14
CA THR A 85 24.32 -0.61 18.55
C THR A 85 25.85 -0.59 18.44
N LYS A 86 26.40 0.07 17.41
CA LYS A 86 27.85 0.25 17.28
C LYS A 86 28.43 1.18 18.36
N SER A 87 27.72 2.24 18.73
CA SER A 87 28.15 3.18 19.76
C SER A 87 28.04 2.59 21.17
N THR A 88 26.98 1.84 21.46
CA THR A 88 26.70 1.29 22.79
C THR A 88 26.12 -0.11 22.67
N PRO A 89 26.95 -1.17 22.64
CA PRO A 89 26.50 -2.53 22.38
C PRO A 89 25.58 -3.08 23.48
N ILE A 90 25.69 -2.57 24.71
CA ILE A 90 24.81 -2.98 25.83
C ILE A 90 23.33 -2.65 25.56
N PHE A 91 23.05 -1.64 24.72
CA PHE A 91 21.69 -1.20 24.39
C PHE A 91 20.88 -2.28 23.65
N LEU A 92 21.56 -3.24 23.00
CA LEU A 92 20.92 -4.38 22.34
C LEU A 92 20.10 -5.23 23.33
N ALA A 93 20.53 -5.33 24.59
CA ALA A 93 19.78 -6.09 25.59
C ALA A 93 18.40 -5.45 25.88
N VAL A 94 18.27 -4.13 25.73
CA VAL A 94 17.03 -3.38 25.94
C VAL A 94 16.16 -3.35 24.68
N ILE A 95 16.76 -3.34 23.48
CA ILE A 95 16.00 -3.31 22.22
C ILE A 95 15.20 -4.60 22.00
N VAL A 96 15.74 -5.76 22.42
CA VAL A 96 15.11 -7.07 22.22
C VAL A 96 13.72 -7.16 22.89
N PRO A 97 13.56 -6.87 24.20
CA PRO A 97 12.24 -6.91 24.83
C PRO A 97 11.29 -5.86 24.26
N ILE A 98 11.78 -4.66 23.91
CA ILE A 98 10.96 -3.60 23.29
C ILE A 98 10.45 -4.05 21.91
N ALA A 99 11.30 -4.64 21.07
CA ALA A 99 10.94 -5.14 19.76
C ALA A 99 9.90 -6.26 19.84
N LEU A 100 10.01 -7.13 20.84
CA LEU A 100 9.04 -8.20 21.12
C LEU A 100 7.67 -7.60 21.50
N ILE A 101 7.63 -6.64 22.43
CA ILE A 101 6.39 -5.93 22.79
C ILE A 101 5.79 -5.22 21.57
N TYR A 102 6.62 -4.51 20.81
CA TYR A 102 6.20 -3.82 19.59
C TYR A 102 5.58 -4.79 18.58
N TYR A 103 6.18 -5.97 18.38
CA TYR A 103 5.64 -6.99 17.49
C TYR A 103 4.24 -7.47 17.91
N PHE A 104 4.02 -7.72 19.20
CA PHE A 104 2.70 -8.11 19.71
C PHE A 104 1.67 -7.00 19.52
N VAL A 105 2.02 -5.76 19.87
CA VAL A 105 1.14 -4.60 19.68
C VAL A 105 0.84 -4.39 18.21
N GLN A 106 1.85 -4.46 17.33
CA GLN A 106 1.69 -4.32 15.89
C GLN A 106 0.74 -5.36 15.31
N LYS A 107 0.86 -6.62 15.73
CA LYS A 107 -0.03 -7.72 15.28
C LYS A 107 -1.49 -7.44 15.61
N ILE A 108 -1.77 -7.00 16.84
CA ILE A 108 -3.12 -6.64 17.28
C ILE A 108 -3.60 -5.41 16.50
N TYR A 109 -2.78 -4.35 16.45
CA TYR A 109 -3.11 -3.10 15.77
C TYR A 109 -3.47 -3.31 14.28
N VAL A 110 -2.67 -4.08 13.54
CA VAL A 110 -2.93 -4.34 12.11
C VAL A 110 -4.26 -5.08 11.92
N THR A 111 -4.55 -6.04 12.79
CA THR A 111 -5.81 -6.81 12.72
C THR A 111 -7.01 -5.90 13.02
N THR A 112 -6.95 -5.15 14.11
CA THR A 112 -8.01 -4.22 14.53
C THR A 112 -8.22 -3.09 13.53
N SER A 113 -7.13 -2.50 13.01
CA SER A 113 -7.19 -1.44 12.01
C SER A 113 -7.88 -1.91 10.72
N ARG A 114 -7.57 -3.13 10.25
CA ARG A 114 -8.25 -3.71 9.07
C ARG A 114 -9.74 -3.92 9.31
N GLN A 115 -10.12 -4.37 10.50
CA GLN A 115 -11.53 -4.55 10.87
C GLN A 115 -12.27 -3.21 10.96
N LEU A 116 -11.69 -2.22 11.62
CA LEU A 116 -12.24 -0.86 11.71
C LEU A 116 -12.46 -0.25 10.32
N ARG A 117 -11.47 -0.35 9.43
CA ARG A 117 -11.58 0.16 8.06
C ARG A 117 -12.68 -0.55 7.26
N ARG A 118 -12.93 -1.84 7.52
CA ARG A 118 -14.06 -2.57 6.93
C ARG A 118 -15.39 -2.09 7.48
N ILE A 119 -15.50 -1.88 8.79
CA ILE A 119 -16.72 -1.37 9.43
C ILE A 119 -17.04 0.03 8.89
N GLU A 120 -16.06 0.91 8.81
CA GLU A 120 -16.23 2.27 8.26
C GLU A 120 -16.70 2.25 6.80
N ALA A 121 -16.15 1.34 5.98
CA ALA A 121 -16.59 1.21 4.58
C ALA A 121 -18.06 0.74 4.47
N VAL A 122 -18.49 -0.16 5.35
CA VAL A 122 -19.88 -0.68 5.37
C VAL A 122 -20.84 0.33 6.00
N SER A 123 -20.43 1.11 7.00
CA SER A 123 -21.30 2.10 7.65
C SER A 123 -21.53 3.35 6.81
N ARG A 124 -20.63 3.67 5.86
CA ARG A 124 -20.81 4.80 4.94
C ARG A 124 -21.76 4.49 3.78
N SER A 125 -21.90 3.23 3.36
CA SER A 125 -22.74 2.87 2.20
C SER A 125 -24.25 3.17 2.33
N PRO A 126 -24.93 2.99 3.49
CA PRO A 126 -26.36 3.25 3.64
C PRO A 126 -26.68 4.75 3.67
N ILE A 127 -25.73 5.57 4.14
CA ILE A 127 -25.88 7.02 4.22
C ILE A 127 -25.94 7.59 2.80
N TYR A 128 -25.03 7.16 1.92
CA TYR A 128 -25.08 7.58 0.51
C TYR A 128 -26.34 7.11 -0.23
N SER A 129 -26.92 5.94 0.11
CA SER A 129 -28.18 5.51 -0.49
C SER A 129 -29.38 6.30 0.04
N HIS A 130 -29.39 6.70 1.31
CA HIS A 130 -30.45 7.54 1.89
C HIS A 130 -30.40 9.01 1.45
N PHE A 131 -29.26 9.52 0.99
CA PHE A 131 -29.14 10.86 0.40
C PHE A 131 -29.36 10.88 -1.12
N SER A 132 -29.48 9.71 -1.77
CA SER A 132 -29.78 9.61 -3.21
C SER A 132 -31.26 9.36 -3.52
N GLU A 133 -32.09 9.19 -2.48
CA GLU A 133 -33.55 9.19 -2.51
C GLU A 133 -34.06 10.58 -2.07
#